data_AF-A0A3Q2PJE9-F1
#
_entry.id   AF-A0A3Q2PJE9-F1
#
_cell.length_a   1.000
_cell.length_b   1.000
_cell.length_c   1.000
_cell.angle_alpha   90.00
_cell.angle_beta   90.00
_cell.angle_gamma   90.00
#
_symmetry.space_group_name_H-M   'P 1'
#
loop_
_entity.id
_entity.type
_entity.pdbx_description
1 polymer ?
#
loop_
_entity_poly.entity_id
_entity_poly.type
_entity_poly.pdbx_seq_one_letter_code
_entity_poly.pdbx_strand_id
1 'polypeptide(L)'
;GSVLTHFPMNANSYKNVAFCDSLPQMKRARTRCEHHRDSVQTTGPDGLPLVGAYVPQCDENGQYIPQQCHSSTGHCWCVDSRGQERAGTRSPPGTPRVDCSRAGERPKTHCEHHRHSVQTSSDGNPPPGAYVPQCDGNGQYLPQQCHGSTGHCWCVDNRGEERAGTRSPPGAPRVDCSRAGKICVLFMFNFFC
;
A
#
# COMPACT_ATOMS: atom_id res chain seq x y z
N GLY A 1 43.92 66.04 29.71
CA GLY A 1 43.62 65.04 30.76
C GLY A 1 42.30 64.39 30.42
N SER A 2 42.08 63.10 30.63
CA SER A 2 42.97 62.02 31.03
C SER A 2 42.38 60.75 30.43
N VAL A 3 43.28 59.90 29.96
CA VAL A 3 43.05 58.52 29.56
C VAL A 3 42.60 57.75 30.80
N LEU A 4 41.48 57.04 30.73
CA LEU A 4 41.11 55.97 31.67
C LEU A 4 41.43 54.65 30.96
N THR A 5 42.70 54.25 30.91
CA THR A 5 43.36 53.29 31.82
C THR A 5 42.50 52.07 32.15
N HIS A 6 42.87 50.96 31.52
CA HIS A 6 42.67 49.60 32.00
C HIS A 6 43.16 49.47 33.46
N PHE A 7 42.35 48.80 34.28
CA PHE A 7 42.76 48.15 35.53
C PHE A 7 42.04 46.79 35.62
N PRO A 8 42.58 45.81 36.36
CA PRO A 8 42.82 44.46 35.86
C PRO A 8 41.91 43.40 36.50
N MET A 9 42.06 42.17 36.00
CA MET A 9 41.41 40.93 36.45
C MET A 9 41.49 40.68 37.97
N ASN A 10 40.40 40.20 38.58
CA ASN A 10 40.44 39.03 39.46
C ASN A 10 39.06 38.33 39.59
N ALA A 11 39.13 37.05 39.92
CA ALA A 11 38.24 35.95 39.63
C ALA A 11 37.10 35.70 40.63
N ASN A 12 36.12 34.92 40.14
CA ASN A 12 35.19 34.05 40.89
C ASN A 12 34.06 34.70 41.67
N SER A 13 32.88 34.73 41.05
CA SER A 13 31.72 34.11 41.69
C SER A 13 30.79 33.52 40.63
N TYR A 14 30.98 32.23 40.41
CA TYR A 14 30.12 31.38 39.59
C TYR A 14 28.74 31.36 40.22
N LYS A 15 27.76 31.92 39.51
CA LYS A 15 26.36 31.47 39.45
C LYS A 15 25.59 32.56 38.74
N ASN A 16 25.24 32.29 37.49
CA ASN A 16 23.96 32.61 36.85
C ASN A 16 24.11 32.31 35.36
N VAL A 17 24.19 31.01 35.03
CA VAL A 17 23.89 30.55 33.68
C VAL A 17 22.40 30.79 33.50
N ALA A 18 22.04 31.81 32.73
CA ALA A 18 20.67 32.01 32.28
C ALA A 18 20.30 30.80 31.41
N PHE A 19 19.47 29.92 31.97
CA PHE A 19 18.94 28.75 31.29
C PHE A 19 17.87 29.24 30.30
N CYS A 20 18.25 29.43 29.04
CA CYS A 20 17.29 29.63 27.96
C CYS A 20 16.73 28.27 27.55
N ASP A 21 15.74 27.75 28.29
CA ASP A 21 14.91 26.63 27.86
C ASP A 21 13.50 26.78 28.41
N SER A 22 12.55 27.16 27.55
CA SER A 22 11.17 26.65 27.50
C SER A 22 10.25 27.56 26.69
N LEU A 23 10.38 27.52 25.35
CA LEU A 23 9.22 27.77 24.50
C LEU A 23 8.24 26.61 24.71
N PRO A 24 6.94 26.85 25.00
CA PRO A 24 5.98 25.78 25.13
C PRO A 24 5.93 25.02 23.79
N GLN A 25 6.32 23.75 23.84
CA GLN A 25 6.39 22.86 22.69
C GLN A 25 5.09 23.01 21.88
N MET A 26 5.18 23.49 20.64
CA MET A 26 4.12 23.29 19.66
C MET A 26 4.01 21.78 19.45
N LYS A 27 3.23 21.12 20.30
CA LYS A 27 2.96 19.69 20.22
C LYS A 27 2.40 19.45 18.82
N ARG A 28 3.08 18.57 18.06
CA ARG A 28 2.64 18.09 16.75
C ARG A 28 1.13 17.86 16.77
N ALA A 29 0.42 18.36 15.75
CA ALA A 29 -1.01 18.15 15.63
C ALA A 29 -1.32 16.65 15.73
N ARG A 30 -2.22 16.28 16.64
CA ARG A 30 -2.59 14.87 16.86
C ARG A 30 -3.12 14.27 15.56
N THR A 31 -2.59 13.10 15.24
CA THR A 31 -3.08 12.27 14.15
C THR A 31 -4.46 11.67 14.47
N ARG A 32 -5.09 11.07 13.46
CA ARG A 32 -6.37 10.37 13.62
C ARG A 32 -6.27 9.21 14.62
N CYS A 33 -5.16 8.48 14.65
CA CYS A 33 -4.98 7.37 15.58
C CYS A 33 -4.83 7.89 17.02
N GLU A 34 -3.97 8.88 17.22
CA GLU A 34 -3.73 9.48 18.55
C GLU A 34 -5.00 10.12 19.11
N HIS A 35 -5.75 10.86 18.27
CA HIS A 35 -7.02 11.44 18.69
C HIS A 35 -8.03 10.36 19.11
N HIS A 36 -8.11 9.26 18.36
CA HIS A 36 -8.99 8.14 18.70
C HIS A 36 -8.55 7.47 20.02
N ARG A 37 -7.24 7.21 20.18
CA ARG A 37 -6.67 6.65 21.43
C ARG A 37 -7.05 7.48 22.65
N ASP A 38 -6.85 8.79 22.57
CA ASP A 38 -7.07 9.70 23.69
C ASP A 38 -8.57 9.85 23.99
N SER A 39 -9.44 9.82 22.97
CA SER A 39 -10.89 9.86 23.17
C SER A 39 -11.41 8.67 23.97
N VAL A 40 -10.90 7.45 23.71
CA VAL A 40 -11.35 6.24 24.42
C VAL A 40 -10.89 6.24 25.87
N GLN A 41 -9.69 6.74 26.15
CA GLN A 41 -9.16 6.81 27.52
C GLN A 41 -9.89 7.82 28.42
N THR A 42 -10.58 8.80 27.84
CA THR A 42 -11.19 9.93 28.58
C THR A 42 -12.71 9.79 28.76
N THR A 43 -13.32 8.64 28.43
CA THR A 43 -14.79 8.49 28.37
C THR A 43 -15.50 8.33 29.73
N GLY A 44 -14.77 8.20 30.84
CA GLY A 44 -15.37 8.13 32.19
C GLY A 44 -15.70 9.52 32.78
N PRO A 45 -16.80 9.67 33.55
CA PRO A 45 -17.09 10.90 34.33
C PRO A 45 -15.94 11.32 35.26
N ASP A 46 -15.14 10.34 35.69
CA ASP A 46 -14.00 10.51 36.60
C ASP A 46 -12.65 10.58 35.86
N GLY A 47 -12.64 10.66 34.52
CA GLY A 47 -11.42 10.55 33.71
C GLY A 47 -10.79 9.15 33.73
N LEU A 48 -11.53 8.15 34.23
CA LEU A 48 -11.11 6.77 34.27
C LEU A 48 -11.34 6.09 32.91
N PRO A 49 -10.36 5.33 32.39
CA PRO A 49 -10.50 4.62 31.13
C PRO A 49 -11.58 3.55 31.23
N LEU A 50 -12.44 3.46 30.20
CA LEU A 50 -13.49 2.45 30.14
C LEU A 50 -12.86 1.05 30.14
N VAL A 51 -13.00 0.33 31.27
CA VAL A 51 -12.42 -1.00 31.45
C VAL A 51 -12.95 -1.94 30.38
N GLY A 52 -12.05 -2.51 29.59
CA GLY A 52 -12.39 -3.43 28.50
C GLY A 52 -12.64 -2.78 27.13
N ALA A 53 -12.59 -1.45 27.03
CA ALA A 53 -12.70 -0.77 25.74
C ALA A 53 -11.50 -1.05 24.82
N TYR A 54 -11.74 -1.00 23.51
CA TYR A 54 -10.68 -1.11 22.52
C TYR A 54 -9.95 0.23 22.40
N VAL A 55 -8.66 0.22 22.72
CA VAL A 55 -7.77 1.35 22.53
C VAL A 55 -6.92 1.09 21.28
N PRO A 56 -6.99 1.94 20.23
CA PRO A 56 -6.19 1.75 19.04
C PRO A 56 -4.69 1.88 19.34
N GLN A 57 -3.89 1.12 18.60
CA GLN A 57 -2.45 1.10 18.66
C GLN A 57 -1.90 1.96 17.52
N CYS A 58 -1.01 2.89 17.87
CA CYS A 58 -0.41 3.82 16.92
C CYS A 58 1.09 3.60 16.90
N ASP A 59 1.71 3.77 15.72
CA ASP A 59 3.16 3.75 15.57
C ASP A 59 3.81 5.05 16.08
N GLU A 60 5.14 5.15 15.97
CA GLU A 60 5.93 6.32 16.37
C GLU A 60 5.56 7.60 15.61
N ASN A 61 4.98 7.45 14.41
CA ASN A 61 4.50 8.56 13.59
C ASN A 61 3.04 8.93 13.88
N GLY A 62 2.36 8.24 14.79
CA GLY A 62 0.94 8.40 15.08
C GLY A 62 0.02 7.78 14.02
N GLN A 63 0.52 6.96 13.10
CA GLN A 63 -0.35 6.21 12.19
C GLN A 63 -0.90 4.97 12.89
N TYR A 64 -2.02 4.43 12.39
CA TYR A 64 -2.54 3.16 12.88
C TYR A 64 -1.55 2.04 12.57
N ILE A 65 -1.23 1.21 13.57
CA ILE A 65 -0.49 -0.02 13.31
C ILE A 65 -1.39 -0.93 12.45
N PRO A 66 -0.90 -1.51 11.34
CA PRO A 66 -1.75 -2.31 10.45
C PRO A 66 -2.43 -3.47 11.17
N GLN A 67 -1.79 -4.04 12.18
CA GLN A 67 -2.36 -5.05 13.07
C GLN A 67 -2.85 -4.42 14.37
N GLN A 68 -4.16 -4.45 14.56
CA GLN A 68 -4.83 -3.98 15.76
C GLN A 68 -5.27 -5.16 16.60
N CYS A 69 -5.16 -5.05 17.93
CA CYS A 69 -5.60 -6.09 18.85
C CYS A 69 -6.42 -5.49 19.99
N HIS A 70 -7.47 -6.20 20.39
CA HIS A 70 -8.29 -5.83 21.54
C HIS A 70 -7.76 -6.52 22.78
N SER A 71 -7.11 -5.79 23.67
CA SER A 71 -6.40 -6.38 24.82
C SER A 71 -7.30 -7.15 25.80
N SER A 72 -8.59 -6.80 25.91
CA SER A 72 -9.51 -7.47 26.82
C SER A 72 -10.10 -8.77 26.26
N THR A 73 -10.38 -8.82 24.95
CA THR A 73 -10.93 -10.02 24.31
C THR A 73 -9.87 -10.88 23.63
N GLY A 74 -8.65 -10.36 23.46
CA GLY A 74 -7.54 -11.01 22.77
C GLY A 74 -7.71 -11.16 21.26
N HIS A 75 -8.75 -10.58 20.65
CA HIS A 75 -8.96 -10.63 19.20
C HIS A 75 -8.00 -9.67 18.50
N CYS A 76 -7.52 -10.05 17.32
CA CYS A 76 -6.72 -9.17 16.47
C CYS A 76 -7.35 -9.08 15.08
N TRP A 77 -7.12 -7.97 14.37
CA TRP A 77 -7.58 -7.75 12.99
C TRP A 77 -6.64 -6.79 12.26
N CYS A 78 -6.75 -6.72 10.94
CA CYS A 78 -6.01 -5.76 10.15
C CYS A 78 -6.85 -4.50 9.91
N VAL A 79 -6.22 -3.32 9.92
CA VAL A 79 -6.85 -2.03 9.61
C VAL A 79 -6.19 -1.34 8.42
N ASP A 80 -6.93 -0.43 7.76
CA ASP A 80 -6.38 0.50 6.79
C ASP A 80 -5.69 1.71 7.47
N SER A 81 -5.12 2.63 6.67
CA SER A 81 -4.47 3.86 7.17
C SER A 81 -5.41 4.81 7.95
N ARG A 82 -6.73 4.61 7.85
CA ARG A 82 -7.76 5.36 8.59
C ARG A 82 -8.22 4.64 9.86
N GLY A 83 -7.68 3.46 10.14
CA GLY A 83 -8.04 2.63 11.29
C GLY A 83 -9.29 1.77 11.06
N GLN A 84 -9.76 1.63 9.82
CA GLN A 84 -10.94 0.82 9.50
C GLN A 84 -10.57 -0.65 9.36
N GLU A 85 -11.28 -1.51 10.09
CA GLU A 85 -11.09 -2.96 10.03
C GLU A 85 -11.35 -3.50 8.61
N ARG A 86 -10.47 -4.42 8.20
CA ARG A 86 -10.55 -5.12 6.92
C ARG A 86 -11.28 -6.44 7.11
N ALA A 87 -12.35 -6.63 6.33
CA ALA A 87 -13.21 -7.81 6.44
C ALA A 87 -12.43 -9.13 6.33
N GLY A 88 -12.80 -10.12 7.14
CA GLY A 88 -12.18 -11.45 7.13
C GLY A 88 -10.78 -11.53 7.77
N THR A 89 -10.28 -10.45 8.38
CA THR A 89 -8.96 -10.46 9.05
C THR A 89 -9.02 -10.64 10.56
N ARG A 90 -10.22 -10.64 11.13
CA ARG A 90 -10.43 -10.81 12.57
C ARG A 90 -10.15 -12.24 12.99
N SER A 91 -9.20 -12.40 13.90
CA SER A 91 -8.72 -13.68 14.41
C SER A 91 -8.97 -13.77 15.93
N PRO A 92 -9.51 -14.88 16.45
CA PRO A 92 -9.71 -15.08 17.88
C PRO A 92 -8.39 -15.31 18.63
N PRO A 93 -8.40 -15.22 19.98
CA PRO A 93 -7.22 -15.50 20.79
C PRO A 93 -6.64 -16.90 20.50
N GLY A 94 -5.32 -17.01 20.45
CA GLY A 94 -4.63 -18.28 20.24
C GLY A 94 -4.54 -18.74 18.78
N THR A 95 -5.08 -17.98 17.83
CA THR A 95 -4.86 -18.25 16.40
C THR A 95 -3.64 -17.51 15.86
N PRO A 96 -2.96 -18.06 14.83
CA PRO A 96 -1.89 -17.34 14.14
C PRO A 96 -2.41 -16.00 13.60
N ARG A 97 -1.60 -14.97 13.79
CA ARG A 97 -1.88 -13.62 13.33
C ARG A 97 -1.91 -13.55 11.80
N VAL A 98 -2.90 -12.87 11.25
CA VAL A 98 -2.97 -12.57 9.80
C VAL A 98 -1.85 -11.58 9.44
N ASP A 99 -1.18 -11.82 8.31
CA ASP A 99 -0.15 -10.90 7.77
C ASP A 99 -0.82 -9.64 7.19
N CYS A 100 -0.83 -8.57 7.99
CA CYS A 100 -1.45 -7.29 7.62
C CYS A 100 -0.67 -6.48 6.57
N SER A 101 0.52 -6.91 6.17
CA SER A 101 1.30 -6.28 5.09
C SER A 101 0.75 -6.66 3.71
N ARG A 102 0.30 -7.91 3.58
CA ARG A 102 -0.39 -8.44 2.38
C ARG A 102 -1.89 -8.20 2.44
N ALA A 103 -2.39 -8.09 3.66
CA ALA A 103 -3.76 -7.74 3.90
C ALA A 103 -3.88 -6.20 3.72
N GLY A 104 -4.03 -5.80 2.47
CA GLY A 104 -4.20 -4.42 2.01
C GLY A 104 -4.42 -4.38 0.49
N GLU A 105 -3.97 -5.41 -0.21
CA GLU A 105 -4.30 -5.64 -1.60
C GLU A 105 -5.80 -5.96 -1.72
N ARG A 106 -6.50 -5.15 -2.53
CA ARG A 106 -7.76 -5.55 -3.16
C ARG A 106 -7.59 -7.00 -3.64
N PRO A 107 -8.63 -7.86 -3.54
CA PRO A 107 -8.56 -9.21 -4.09
C PRO A 107 -7.94 -9.17 -5.48
N LYS A 108 -6.81 -9.87 -5.67
CA LYS A 108 -6.10 -9.88 -6.94
C LYS A 108 -7.09 -10.28 -8.03
N THR A 109 -7.14 -9.49 -9.09
CA THR A 109 -7.83 -9.87 -10.32
C THR A 109 -7.23 -11.13 -10.92
N HIS A 110 -7.91 -11.71 -11.90
CA HIS A 110 -7.36 -12.83 -12.66
C HIS A 110 -6.00 -12.50 -13.32
N CYS A 111 -5.85 -11.30 -13.88
CA CYS A 111 -4.60 -10.86 -14.50
C CYS A 111 -3.46 -10.73 -13.48
N GLU A 112 -3.73 -10.09 -12.33
CA GLU A 112 -2.73 -9.93 -11.27
C GLU A 112 -2.31 -11.28 -10.67
N HIS A 113 -3.26 -12.20 -10.53
CA HIS A 113 -2.97 -13.55 -10.07
C HIS A 113 -2.09 -14.31 -11.06
N HIS A 114 -2.45 -14.30 -12.36
CA HIS A 114 -1.67 -14.94 -13.42
C HIS A 114 -0.26 -14.32 -13.52
N ARG A 115 -0.13 -13.00 -13.44
CA ARG A 115 1.17 -12.33 -13.41
C ARG A 115 2.03 -12.80 -12.22
N HIS A 116 1.44 -12.87 -11.03
CA HIS A 116 2.15 -13.30 -9.84
C HIS A 116 2.56 -14.78 -9.91
N SER A 117 1.70 -15.66 -10.44
CA SER A 117 2.00 -17.10 -10.56
C SER A 117 3.16 -17.39 -11.50
N VAL A 118 3.40 -16.55 -12.52
CA VAL A 118 4.53 -16.70 -13.44
C VAL A 118 5.82 -16.08 -12.86
N GLN A 119 5.69 -15.13 -11.93
CA GLN A 119 6.82 -14.42 -11.31
C GLN A 119 7.34 -15.08 -10.01
N THR A 120 6.82 -16.24 -9.61
CA THR A 120 7.14 -16.88 -8.31
C THR A 120 8.57 -17.44 -8.18
N SER A 121 9.48 -17.14 -9.10
CA SER A 121 10.89 -17.47 -8.95
C SER A 121 11.49 -16.69 -7.78
N SER A 122 12.47 -17.29 -7.10
CA SER A 122 13.19 -16.70 -5.95
C SER A 122 13.71 -15.29 -6.22
N ASP A 123 14.08 -15.02 -7.47
CA ASP A 123 14.67 -13.76 -7.94
C ASP A 123 13.63 -12.76 -8.48
N GLY A 124 12.33 -13.06 -8.37
CA GLY A 124 11.24 -12.22 -8.88
C GLY A 124 11.15 -12.15 -10.42
N ASN A 125 11.98 -12.93 -11.13
CA ASN A 125 11.99 -12.97 -12.59
C ASN A 125 11.16 -14.14 -13.13
N PRO A 126 10.39 -13.93 -14.21
CA PRO A 126 9.70 -15.02 -14.90
C PRO A 126 10.71 -16.00 -15.51
N PRO A 127 10.38 -17.30 -15.61
CA PRO A 127 11.21 -18.26 -16.32
C PRO A 127 11.52 -17.80 -17.75
N PRO A 128 12.71 -18.10 -18.31
CA PRO A 128 13.04 -17.77 -19.69
C PRO A 128 11.99 -18.32 -20.66
N GLY A 129 11.42 -17.45 -21.49
CA GLY A 129 10.37 -17.83 -22.44
C GLY A 129 8.96 -17.91 -21.85
N ALA A 130 8.76 -17.64 -20.56
CA ALA A 130 7.43 -17.55 -19.98
C ALA A 130 6.70 -16.27 -20.42
N TYR A 131 5.40 -16.41 -20.65
CA TYR A 131 4.52 -15.29 -20.92
C TYR A 131 4.08 -14.63 -19.60
N VAL A 132 4.35 -13.33 -19.46
CA VAL A 132 3.84 -12.51 -18.36
C VAL A 132 2.70 -11.64 -18.88
N PRO A 133 1.47 -11.75 -18.34
CA PRO A 133 0.35 -10.96 -18.83
C PRO A 133 0.50 -9.49 -18.46
N GLN A 134 0.11 -8.62 -19.39
CA GLN A 134 -0.03 -7.20 -19.17
C GLN A 134 -1.40 -6.88 -18.60
N CYS A 135 -1.43 -6.10 -17.51
CA CYS A 135 -2.65 -5.66 -16.84
C CYS A 135 -2.72 -4.12 -16.84
N ASP A 136 -3.92 -3.57 -16.81
CA ASP A 136 -4.17 -2.14 -16.64
C ASP A 136 -4.04 -1.70 -15.16
N GLY A 137 -4.25 -0.40 -14.89
CA GLY A 137 -4.19 0.16 -13.53
C GLY A 137 -5.28 -0.35 -12.58
N ASN A 138 -6.33 -0.98 -13.10
CA ASN A 138 -7.39 -1.63 -12.33
C ASN A 138 -7.13 -3.14 -12.15
N GLY A 139 -6.04 -3.66 -12.71
CA GLY A 139 -5.70 -5.07 -12.72
C GLY A 139 -6.44 -5.89 -13.78
N GLN A 140 -7.20 -5.29 -14.70
CA GLN A 140 -7.81 -6.05 -15.79
C GLN A 140 -6.79 -6.36 -16.88
N TYR A 141 -7.03 -7.40 -17.69
CA TYR A 141 -6.19 -7.68 -18.85
C TYR A 141 -6.22 -6.50 -19.82
N LEU A 142 -5.06 -6.11 -20.33
CA LEU A 142 -5.05 -5.23 -21.50
C LEU A 142 -5.63 -6.01 -22.69
N PRO A 143 -6.48 -5.38 -23.53
CA PRO A 143 -7.06 -6.06 -24.69
C PRO A 143 -6.01 -6.61 -25.66
N GLN A 144 -4.84 -5.97 -25.72
CA GLN A 144 -3.69 -6.41 -26.52
C GLN A 144 -2.59 -6.92 -25.58
N GLN A 145 -2.25 -8.20 -25.73
CA GLN A 145 -1.14 -8.84 -25.01
C GLN A 145 0.02 -9.09 -25.95
N CYS A 146 1.24 -9.03 -25.44
CA CYS A 146 2.45 -9.30 -26.20
C CYS A 146 3.41 -10.20 -25.41
N HIS A 147 4.05 -11.14 -26.09
CA HIS A 147 5.06 -11.98 -25.48
C HIS A 147 6.41 -11.28 -25.51
N GLY A 148 6.99 -10.99 -24.34
CA GLY A 148 8.25 -10.24 -24.24
C GLY A 148 9.42 -10.90 -24.95
N SER A 149 9.55 -12.23 -24.89
CA SER A 149 10.68 -12.94 -25.52
C SER A 149 10.49 -13.30 -27.00
N THR A 150 9.27 -13.60 -27.45
CA THR A 150 9.02 -14.02 -28.84
C THR A 150 8.53 -12.89 -29.72
N GLY A 151 8.15 -11.74 -29.14
CA GLY A 151 7.63 -10.55 -29.85
C GLY A 151 6.25 -10.72 -30.49
N HIS A 152 5.58 -11.86 -30.29
CA HIS A 152 4.23 -12.09 -30.80
C HIS A 152 3.21 -11.31 -29.98
N CYS A 153 2.18 -10.75 -30.62
CA CYS A 153 1.07 -10.09 -29.94
C CYS A 153 -0.26 -10.72 -30.34
N TRP A 154 -1.27 -10.67 -29.47
CA TRP A 154 -2.62 -11.17 -29.73
C TRP A 154 -3.65 -10.37 -28.94
N CYS A 155 -4.92 -10.48 -29.30
CA CYS A 155 -6.00 -9.90 -28.54
C CYS A 155 -6.56 -10.91 -27.53
N VAL A 156 -6.91 -10.44 -26.35
CA VAL A 156 -7.57 -11.25 -25.31
C VAL A 156 -8.94 -10.69 -24.93
N ASP A 157 -9.76 -11.52 -24.31
CA ASP A 157 -11.00 -11.10 -23.65
C ASP A 157 -10.77 -10.62 -22.20
N ASN A 158 -11.85 -10.37 -21.46
CA ASN A 158 -11.76 -9.93 -20.06
C ASN A 158 -11.24 -10.99 -19.07
N ARG A 159 -11.17 -12.26 -19.49
CA ARG A 159 -10.58 -13.38 -18.74
C ARG A 159 -9.13 -13.63 -19.15
N GLY A 160 -8.62 -12.92 -20.15
CA GLY A 160 -7.27 -13.13 -20.66
C GLY A 160 -7.17 -14.28 -21.68
N GLU A 161 -8.30 -14.78 -22.19
CA GLU A 161 -8.33 -15.83 -23.21
C GLU A 161 -8.05 -15.23 -24.59
N GLU A 162 -7.17 -15.87 -25.37
CA GLU A 162 -6.79 -15.42 -26.70
C GLU A 162 -7.95 -15.55 -27.71
N ARG A 163 -8.19 -14.47 -28.45
CA ARG A 163 -9.13 -14.45 -29.56
C ARG A 163 -8.48 -15.06 -30.79
N ALA A 164 -9.08 -16.13 -31.31
CA ALA A 164 -8.57 -16.83 -32.49
C ALA A 164 -8.34 -15.88 -33.69
N GLY A 165 -7.23 -16.07 -34.41
CA GLY A 165 -6.87 -15.28 -35.59
C GLY A 165 -6.34 -13.87 -35.31
N THR A 166 -6.10 -13.51 -34.04
CA THR A 166 -5.56 -12.18 -33.69
C THR A 166 -4.05 -12.17 -33.44
N ARG A 167 -3.41 -13.34 -33.45
CA ARG A 167 -1.97 -13.49 -33.21
C ARG A 167 -1.16 -12.97 -34.39
N SER A 168 -0.29 -12.00 -34.12
CA SER A 168 0.61 -11.38 -35.09
C SER A 168 2.07 -11.68 -34.75
N PRO A 169 2.93 -11.92 -35.76
CA PRO A 169 4.36 -12.09 -35.54
C PRO A 169 5.05 -10.77 -35.17
N PRO A 170 6.31 -10.82 -34.70
CA PRO A 170 7.09 -9.63 -34.42
C PRO A 170 7.20 -8.70 -35.63
N GLY A 171 6.99 -7.40 -35.43
CA GLY A 171 7.08 -6.40 -36.50
C GLY A 171 5.85 -6.29 -37.40
N ALA A 172 4.84 -7.16 -37.25
CA ALA A 172 3.56 -7.00 -37.93
C ALA A 172 2.77 -5.79 -37.37
N PRO A 173 1.90 -5.17 -38.19
CA PRO A 173 1.01 -4.12 -37.71
C PRO A 173 0.10 -4.64 -36.59
N ARG A 174 -0.15 -3.79 -35.59
CA ARG A 174 -0.97 -4.13 -34.43
C ARG A 174 -2.43 -4.35 -34.86
N VAL A 175 -3.01 -5.46 -34.40
CA VAL A 175 -4.42 -5.77 -34.59
C VAL A 175 -5.27 -4.87 -33.68
N ASP A 176 -6.37 -4.35 -34.20
CA ASP A 176 -7.34 -3.55 -33.43
C ASP A 176 -8.18 -4.47 -32.52
N CYS A 177 -7.83 -4.49 -31.23
CA CYS A 177 -8.50 -5.32 -30.23
C CYS A 177 -9.82 -4.73 -29.70
N SER A 178 -10.17 -3.49 -30.08
CA SER A 178 -11.42 -2.83 -29.62
C SER A 178 -12.66 -3.28 -30.41
N ARG A 179 -12.45 -3.85 -31.60
CA ARG A 179 -13.52 -4.44 -32.40
C ARG A 179 -13.88 -5.82 -31.89
N ALA A 180 -15.04 -5.93 -31.26
CA ALA A 180 -15.73 -7.21 -31.07
C ALA A 180 -16.16 -7.73 -32.45
N GLY A 181 -15.35 -8.65 -33.01
CA GLY A 181 -15.71 -9.51 -34.13
C GLY A 181 -15.94 -8.85 -35.49
N LYS A 182 -15.00 -9.02 -36.41
CA LYS A 182 -15.28 -9.77 -37.65
C LYS A 182 -14.10 -10.69 -37.89
N ILE A 183 -14.31 -11.99 -37.68
CA ILE A 183 -13.43 -12.99 -38.27
C ILE A 183 -13.69 -12.89 -39.78
N CYS A 184 -12.94 -12.04 -40.47
CA CYS A 184 -12.82 -12.16 -41.92
C CYS A 184 -11.97 -13.39 -42.15
N VAL A 185 -12.60 -14.57 -42.18
CA VAL A 185 -11.97 -15.73 -42.79
C VAL A 185 -11.72 -15.33 -44.24
N LEU A 186 -10.45 -15.19 -44.62
CA LEU A 186 -10.07 -14.99 -46.01
C LEU A 186 -10.33 -16.30 -46.77
N PHE A 187 -11.60 -16.67 -46.94
CA PHE A 187 -11.97 -17.51 -48.06
C PHE A 187 -11.88 -16.62 -49.29
N MET A 188 -11.06 -17.05 -50.24
CA MET A 188 -10.49 -16.27 -51.34
C MET A 188 -11.44 -15.50 -52.26
N PHE A 189 -12.76 -15.44 -52.05
CA PHE A 189 -13.67 -14.71 -52.94
C PHE A 189 -14.86 -14.10 -52.18
N ASN A 190 -14.94 -12.76 -52.23
CA ASN A 190 -16.07 -11.86 -51.93
C ASN A 190 -16.26 -11.37 -50.49
N PHE A 191 -16.11 -10.03 -50.37
CA PHE A 191 -16.50 -9.20 -49.25
C PHE A 191 -18.02 -9.13 -49.14
N PHE A 192 -18.59 -9.50 -48.00
CA PHE A 192 -19.84 -8.91 -47.53
C PHE A 192 -19.71 -8.53 -46.05
N CYS A 193 -20.11 -7.29 -45.77
CA CYS A 193 -20.04 -6.63 -44.46
C CYS A 193 -21.28 -6.97 -43.64
#